data_AF-A0A2V7HK05-F1
#
_entry.id   AF-A0A2V7HK05-F1
#
_cell.length_a   1.000
_cell.length_b   1.000
_cell.length_c   1.000
_cell.angle_alpha   90.00
_cell.angle_beta   90.00
_cell.angle_gamma   90.00
#
_symmetry.space_group_name_H-M   'P 1'
#
loop_
_entity.id
_entity.type
_entity.pdbx_description
1 polymer ?
#
loop_
_entity_poly.entity_id
_entity_poly.type
_entity_poly.pdbx_seq_one_letter_code
_entity_poly.pdbx_strand_id
1 'polypeptide(L)'
;MVGRLDPKTRDVKVVTSPTPRSNPYGMVVTSKGVPFFVEFGSIKIASIDPKTMEIHEYPLPNADTRPRRVAIDDNDILWYSDYSRGYLGRFDPKTGATVEWPSPSGPKSQPYAITYSKGAIWYVESATKPNALVRFDPKTHVFQTWKIPGGGGVVRNMMPTANGNLVIAESGLNMVGLVDILR
;
A
#
# COMPACT_ATOMS: atom_id res chain seq x y z
N MET A 1 13.47 1.38 -10.84
CA MET A 1 13.44 0.28 -11.83
C MET A 1 12.32 -0.66 -11.44
N VAL A 2 11.67 -1.28 -12.43
CA VAL A 2 10.67 -2.33 -12.24
C VAL A 2 11.12 -3.55 -13.04
N GLY A 3 11.04 -4.72 -12.44
CA GLY A 3 11.52 -5.97 -13.03
C GLY A 3 10.42 -7.01 -13.17
N ARG A 4 10.53 -7.85 -14.20
CA ARG A 4 9.77 -9.08 -14.39
C ARG A 4 10.75 -10.24 -14.45
N LEU A 5 10.49 -11.28 -13.66
CA LEU A 5 11.18 -12.57 -13.68
C LEU A 5 10.20 -13.62 -14.20
N ASP A 6 10.60 -14.41 -15.20
CA ASP A 6 9.95 -15.68 -15.52
C ASP A 6 10.66 -16.81 -14.75
N PRO A 7 10.03 -17.45 -13.75
CA PRO A 7 10.69 -18.49 -12.97
C PRO A 7 11.01 -19.77 -13.74
N LYS A 8 10.31 -20.04 -14.86
CA LYS A 8 10.52 -21.25 -15.66
C LYS A 8 11.75 -21.12 -16.53
N THR A 9 11.88 -19.99 -17.24
CA THR A 9 13.02 -19.73 -18.13
C THR A 9 14.19 -19.06 -17.42
N ARG A 10 13.93 -18.46 -16.24
CA ARG A 10 14.85 -17.58 -15.49
C ARG A 10 15.14 -16.26 -16.20
N ASP A 11 14.37 -15.91 -17.22
CA ASP A 11 14.52 -14.64 -17.91
C ASP A 11 14.14 -13.47 -16.99
N VAL A 12 14.99 -12.45 -16.97
CA VAL A 12 14.76 -11.22 -16.22
C VAL A 12 14.75 -10.06 -17.19
N LYS A 13 13.67 -9.28 -17.18
CA LYS A 13 13.57 -8.00 -17.87
C LYS A 13 13.40 -6.90 -16.85
N VAL A 14 14.17 -5.83 -16.97
CA VAL A 14 14.11 -4.66 -16.10
C VAL A 14 13.96 -3.41 -16.94
N VAL A 15 13.13 -2.50 -16.49
CA VAL A 15 12.95 -1.17 -17.08
C VAL A 15 13.13 -0.08 -16.03
N THR A 16 13.60 1.07 -16.47
CA THR A 16 13.73 2.27 -15.63
C THR A 16 12.43 3.07 -15.71
N SER A 17 11.92 3.54 -14.57
CA SER A 17 10.79 4.48 -14.58
C SER A 17 11.13 5.72 -15.40
N PRO A 18 10.17 6.26 -16.15
CA PRO A 18 10.34 7.51 -16.89
C PRO A 18 10.83 8.67 -16.01
N THR A 19 10.30 8.83 -14.80
CA THR A 19 10.75 9.87 -13.87
C THR A 19 12.03 9.46 -13.12
N PRO A 20 13.13 10.26 -13.19
CA PRO A 20 14.34 10.03 -12.41
C PRO A 20 14.07 10.10 -10.89
N ARG A 21 14.79 9.28 -10.12
CA ARG A 21 14.65 9.19 -8.65
C ARG A 21 13.21 8.86 -8.17
N SER A 22 12.43 8.20 -9.01
CA SER A 22 11.05 7.74 -8.73
C SER A 22 10.94 6.82 -7.51
N ASN A 23 11.98 6.04 -7.21
CA ASN A 23 12.01 5.10 -6.08
C ASN A 23 10.73 4.22 -6.00
N PRO A 24 10.45 3.36 -7.01
CA PRO A 24 9.36 2.39 -6.93
C PRO A 24 9.41 1.57 -5.63
N TYR A 25 8.25 1.38 -4.99
CA TYR A 25 8.20 0.76 -3.65
C TYR A 25 7.15 -0.35 -3.52
N GLY A 26 5.89 -0.01 -3.23
CA GLY A 26 4.80 -0.99 -3.11
C GLY A 26 4.22 -1.32 -4.47
N MET A 27 3.75 -2.55 -4.67
CA MET A 27 3.06 -2.97 -5.90
C MET A 27 1.90 -3.91 -5.61
N VAL A 28 0.93 -3.90 -6.52
CA VAL A 28 -0.24 -4.79 -6.59
C VAL A 28 -0.51 -5.15 -8.06
N VAL A 29 -1.37 -6.13 -8.29
CA VAL A 29 -1.79 -6.54 -9.63
C VAL A 29 -3.31 -6.50 -9.70
N THR A 30 -3.85 -5.87 -10.74
CA THR A 30 -5.31 -5.81 -10.95
C THR A 30 -5.89 -7.16 -11.32
N SER A 31 -7.22 -7.28 -11.26
CA SER A 31 -7.99 -8.44 -11.73
C SER A 31 -7.70 -8.79 -13.20
N LYS A 32 -7.23 -7.81 -13.99
CA LYS A 32 -6.83 -7.97 -15.40
C LYS A 32 -5.35 -8.31 -15.59
N GLY A 33 -4.61 -8.55 -14.51
CA GLY A 33 -3.20 -8.90 -14.56
C GLY A 33 -2.26 -7.72 -14.84
N VAL A 34 -2.71 -6.48 -14.67
CA VAL A 34 -1.87 -5.28 -14.86
C VAL A 34 -1.21 -4.91 -13.53
N PRO A 35 0.12 -4.93 -13.42
CA PRO A 35 0.80 -4.46 -12.22
C PRO A 35 0.72 -2.94 -12.09
N PHE A 36 0.38 -2.49 -10.89
CA PHE A 36 0.49 -1.11 -10.44
C PHE A 36 1.48 -1.02 -9.28
N PHE A 37 2.21 0.08 -9.21
CA PHE A 37 3.17 0.36 -8.15
C PHE A 37 3.16 1.84 -7.79
N VAL A 38 3.62 2.15 -6.59
CA VAL A 38 3.82 3.52 -6.14
C VAL A 38 5.27 3.94 -6.35
N GLU A 39 5.46 5.20 -6.71
CA GLU A 39 6.77 5.82 -6.86
C GLU A 39 6.99 6.80 -5.71
N PHE A 40 7.66 6.32 -4.67
CA PHE A 40 7.82 7.05 -3.41
C PHE A 40 8.53 8.40 -3.58
N GLY A 41 9.47 8.48 -4.53
CA GLY A 41 10.30 9.66 -4.76
C GLY A 41 9.75 10.66 -5.78
N SER A 42 8.77 10.27 -6.60
CA SER A 42 8.23 11.09 -7.71
C SER A 42 6.75 11.43 -7.58
N ILE A 43 6.10 11.08 -6.45
CA ILE A 43 4.74 11.53 -6.10
C ILE A 43 3.71 10.96 -7.10
N LYS A 44 3.88 9.68 -7.45
CA LYS A 44 3.11 9.01 -8.50
C LYS A 44 2.65 7.63 -8.10
N ILE A 45 1.56 7.20 -8.72
CA ILE A 45 1.24 5.80 -8.95
C ILE A 45 1.61 5.51 -10.41
N ALA A 46 2.05 4.30 -10.72
CA ALA A 46 2.38 3.91 -12.08
C ALA A 46 1.86 2.50 -12.37
N SER A 47 1.50 2.25 -13.63
CA SER A 47 1.25 0.91 -14.14
C SER A 47 2.39 0.49 -15.06
N ILE A 48 2.55 -0.82 -15.24
CA ILE A 48 3.46 -1.38 -16.23
C ILE A 48 2.72 -2.40 -17.09
N ASP A 49 2.82 -2.30 -18.41
CA ASP A 49 2.27 -3.33 -19.29
C ASP A 49 3.07 -4.64 -19.11
N PRO A 50 2.43 -5.76 -18.74
CA PRO A 50 3.13 -7.00 -18.40
C PRO A 50 3.78 -7.70 -19.60
N LYS A 51 3.50 -7.27 -20.84
CA LYS A 51 4.06 -7.81 -22.08
C LYS A 51 5.15 -6.88 -22.63
N THR A 52 4.84 -5.61 -22.85
CA THR A 52 5.77 -4.64 -23.46
C THR A 52 6.79 -4.11 -22.46
N MET A 53 6.45 -4.10 -21.16
CA MET A 53 7.15 -3.42 -20.07
C MET A 53 7.13 -1.89 -20.18
N GLU A 54 6.18 -1.32 -20.92
CA GLU A 54 5.94 0.12 -20.95
C GLU A 54 5.34 0.59 -19.62
N ILE A 55 5.86 1.70 -19.08
CA ILE A 55 5.38 2.29 -17.82
C ILE A 55 4.50 3.49 -18.12
N HIS A 56 3.32 3.53 -17.52
CA HIS A 56 2.44 4.70 -17.51
C HIS A 56 2.36 5.29 -16.10
N GLU A 57 2.72 6.57 -15.97
CA GLU A 57 2.78 7.31 -14.71
C GLU A 57 1.53 8.17 -14.48
N TYR A 58 1.01 8.17 -13.25
CA TYR A 58 -0.16 8.93 -12.81
C TYR A 58 0.25 9.85 -11.64
N PRO A 59 0.26 11.18 -11.84
CA PRO A 59 0.61 12.12 -10.76
C PRO A 59 -0.47 12.14 -9.68
N LEU A 60 -0.05 12.16 -8.41
CA LEU A 60 -0.95 12.41 -7.28
C LEU A 60 -1.08 13.93 -7.05
N PRO A 61 -2.24 14.43 -6.57
CA PRO A 61 -2.55 15.86 -6.59
C PRO A 61 -1.72 16.68 -5.61
N ASN A 62 -1.30 16.10 -4.48
CA ASN A 62 -0.58 16.82 -3.44
C ASN A 62 0.94 16.57 -3.55
N ALA A 63 1.72 17.63 -3.75
CA ALA A 63 3.18 17.59 -3.96
C ALA A 63 3.97 17.05 -2.75
N ASP A 64 3.40 17.11 -1.56
CA ASP A 64 4.04 16.58 -0.36
C ASP A 64 3.79 15.09 -0.18
N THR A 65 2.92 14.46 -0.97
CA THR A 65 2.60 13.03 -0.90
C THR A 65 3.85 12.18 -1.11
N ARG A 66 4.04 11.17 -0.25
CA ARG A 66 5.07 10.14 -0.42
C ARG A 66 4.39 8.78 -0.36
N PRO A 67 3.83 8.29 -1.49
CA PRO A 67 3.07 7.05 -1.50
C PRO A 67 4.04 5.88 -1.27
N ARG A 68 3.87 5.17 -0.16
CA ARG A 68 4.83 4.16 0.29
C ARG A 68 4.42 2.76 -0.11
N ARG A 69 3.28 2.27 0.37
CA ARG A 69 2.70 0.98 -0.07
C ARG A 69 1.37 1.21 -0.74
N VAL A 70 0.90 0.19 -1.46
CA VAL A 70 -0.38 0.17 -2.14
C VAL A 70 -1.10 -1.15 -1.87
N ALA A 71 -2.41 -1.07 -1.71
CA ALA A 71 -3.35 -2.18 -1.68
C ALA A 71 -4.35 -2.00 -2.83
N ILE A 72 -5.08 -3.06 -3.14
CA ILE A 72 -6.11 -3.07 -4.17
C ILE A 72 -7.36 -3.72 -3.60
N ASP A 73 -8.53 -3.12 -3.85
CA ASP A 73 -9.80 -3.72 -3.46
C ASP A 73 -10.41 -4.56 -4.60
N ASP A 74 -11.53 -5.22 -4.31
CA ASP A 74 -12.23 -6.12 -5.24
C ASP A 74 -12.71 -5.43 -6.53
N ASN A 75 -12.69 -4.09 -6.60
CA ASN A 75 -13.12 -3.31 -7.76
C ASN A 75 -11.94 -2.73 -8.57
N ASP A 76 -10.72 -3.20 -8.31
CA ASP A 76 -9.47 -2.66 -8.85
C ASP A 76 -9.20 -1.19 -8.46
N ILE A 77 -9.77 -0.72 -7.35
CA ILE A 77 -9.42 0.60 -6.82
C ILE A 77 -8.15 0.46 -5.99
N LEU A 78 -7.20 1.37 -6.21
CA LEU A 78 -5.94 1.38 -5.52
C LEU A 78 -6.04 2.23 -4.26
N TRP A 79 -5.43 1.75 -3.19
CA TRP A 79 -5.36 2.44 -1.92
C TRP A 79 -3.90 2.56 -1.49
N TYR A 80 -3.42 3.76 -1.18
CA TYR A 80 -2.02 3.98 -0.84
C TYR A 80 -1.84 4.57 0.56
N SER A 81 -0.74 4.17 1.19
CA SER A 81 -0.27 4.78 2.43
C SER A 81 0.61 6.00 2.11
N ASP A 82 0.16 7.20 2.47
CA ASP A 82 0.97 8.40 2.35
C ASP A 82 1.83 8.61 3.60
N TYR A 83 3.11 8.31 3.44
CA TYR A 83 4.08 8.35 4.51
C TYR A 83 4.28 9.74 5.12
N SER A 84 4.45 10.77 4.28
CA SER A 84 4.95 12.08 4.72
C SER A 84 3.86 12.91 5.35
N ARG A 85 2.65 12.87 4.80
CA ARG A 85 1.51 13.65 5.31
C ARG A 85 0.70 12.91 6.36
N GLY A 86 0.82 11.59 6.46
CA GLY A 86 0.00 10.78 7.35
C GLY A 86 -1.43 10.58 6.85
N TYR A 87 -1.60 10.20 5.58
CA TYR A 87 -2.91 10.03 4.94
C TYR A 87 -3.11 8.60 4.42
N LEU A 88 -4.38 8.20 4.38
CA LEU A 88 -4.84 7.11 3.51
C LEU A 88 -5.33 7.74 2.21
N GLY A 89 -4.82 7.29 1.07
CA GLY A 89 -5.27 7.72 -0.24
C GLY A 89 -6.01 6.61 -0.99
N ARG A 90 -6.97 7.01 -1.81
CA ARG A 90 -7.70 6.18 -2.78
C ARG A 90 -7.44 6.74 -4.18
N PHE A 91 -7.19 5.87 -5.13
CA PHE A 91 -6.97 6.20 -6.53
C PHE A 91 -7.76 5.24 -7.43
N ASP A 92 -8.58 5.81 -8.31
CA ASP A 92 -9.26 5.04 -9.35
C ASP A 92 -8.45 5.06 -10.65
N PRO A 93 -7.85 3.93 -11.07
CA PRO A 93 -7.03 3.89 -12.28
C PRO A 93 -7.82 4.11 -13.58
N LYS A 94 -9.16 3.97 -13.57
CA LYS A 94 -9.99 4.21 -14.76
C LYS A 94 -10.20 5.68 -15.05
N THR A 95 -10.31 6.48 -13.99
CA THR A 95 -10.67 7.90 -14.08
C THR A 95 -9.52 8.84 -13.70
N GLY A 96 -8.50 8.33 -13.01
CA GLY A 96 -7.45 9.13 -12.39
C GLY A 96 -7.90 9.85 -11.12
N ALA A 97 -9.14 9.63 -10.66
CA ALA A 97 -9.69 10.33 -9.50
C ALA A 97 -9.00 9.91 -8.20
N THR A 98 -8.69 10.89 -7.35
CA THR A 98 -8.07 10.69 -6.04
C THR A 98 -8.95 11.24 -4.92
N VAL A 99 -8.97 10.54 -3.80
CA VAL A 99 -9.59 10.99 -2.54
C VAL A 99 -8.67 10.60 -1.39
N GLU A 100 -8.52 11.45 -0.40
CA GLU A 100 -7.57 11.23 0.70
C GLU A 100 -8.20 11.58 2.05
N TRP A 101 -7.80 10.84 3.08
CA TRP A 101 -8.28 11.02 4.45
C TRP A 101 -7.10 11.12 5.42
N PRO A 102 -7.14 12.04 6.40
CA PRO A 102 -6.12 12.13 7.42
C PRO A 102 -6.14 10.87 8.30
N SER A 103 -4.96 10.35 8.60
CA SER A 103 -4.86 9.17 9.47
C SER A 103 -5.15 9.53 10.94
N PRO A 104 -5.73 8.62 11.73
CA PRO A 104 -6.14 8.89 13.12
C PRO A 104 -5.01 9.36 14.05
N SER A 105 -3.77 8.89 13.87
CA SER A 105 -2.62 9.33 14.68
C SER A 105 -1.98 10.64 14.18
N GLY A 106 -2.63 11.32 13.24
CA GLY A 106 -2.26 12.65 12.78
C GLY A 106 -1.16 12.67 11.71
N PRO A 107 -0.65 13.87 11.36
CA PRO A 107 0.18 14.06 10.18
C PRO A 107 1.58 13.43 10.27
N LYS A 108 2.01 13.05 11.49
CA LYS A 108 3.28 12.37 11.75
C LYS A 108 3.13 10.86 11.91
N SER A 109 1.97 10.28 11.60
CA SER A 109 1.65 8.86 11.78
C SER A 109 2.51 7.90 10.96
N GLN A 110 3.10 8.37 9.86
CA GLN A 110 3.92 7.60 8.93
C GLN A 110 3.33 6.23 8.54
N PRO A 111 2.14 6.20 7.91
CA PRO A 111 1.53 4.99 7.36
C PRO A 111 2.51 4.15 6.54
N TYR A 112 2.47 2.82 6.70
CA TYR A 112 3.40 1.91 6.06
C TYR A 112 2.71 0.72 5.41
N ALA A 113 2.63 -0.43 6.07
CA ALA A 113 1.94 -1.59 5.55
C ALA A 113 0.47 -1.26 5.32
N ILE A 114 -0.09 -1.73 4.22
CA ILE A 114 -1.50 -1.55 3.85
C ILE A 114 -1.98 -2.82 3.13
N THR A 115 -3.21 -3.22 3.37
CA THR A 115 -3.87 -4.31 2.65
C THR A 115 -5.38 -4.09 2.62
N TYR A 116 -6.06 -4.81 1.74
CA TYR A 116 -7.52 -4.90 1.71
C TYR A 116 -7.93 -6.28 2.20
N SER A 117 -8.88 -6.34 3.12
CA SER A 117 -9.46 -7.60 3.58
C SER A 117 -10.85 -7.39 4.14
N LYS A 118 -11.77 -8.32 3.85
CA LYS A 118 -13.15 -8.33 4.37
C LYS A 118 -13.87 -6.99 4.20
N GLY A 119 -13.76 -6.38 3.02
CA GLY A 119 -14.47 -5.13 2.73
C GLY A 119 -13.81 -3.86 3.26
N ALA A 120 -12.66 -3.94 3.93
CA ALA A 120 -12.03 -2.82 4.60
C ALA A 120 -10.55 -2.67 4.22
N ILE A 121 -10.05 -1.45 4.34
CA ILE A 121 -8.62 -1.16 4.25
C ILE A 121 -8.02 -1.28 5.63
N TRP A 122 -6.92 -2.01 5.72
CA TRP A 122 -6.14 -2.16 6.92
C TRP A 122 -4.76 -1.59 6.67
N TYR A 123 -4.24 -0.76 7.57
CA TYR A 123 -2.88 -0.25 7.48
C TYR A 123 -2.26 -0.02 8.85
N VAL A 124 -0.95 0.18 8.88
CA VAL A 124 -0.21 0.45 10.13
C VAL A 124 0.40 1.84 10.09
N GLU A 125 0.18 2.61 11.17
CA GLU A 125 0.83 3.89 11.44
C GLU A 125 2.13 3.63 12.23
N SER A 126 3.28 3.65 11.54
CA SER A 126 4.54 3.15 12.10
C SER A 126 5.31 4.13 12.99
N ALA A 127 4.89 5.39 13.07
CA ALA A 127 5.53 6.39 13.94
C ALA A 127 4.88 6.51 15.32
N THR A 128 3.93 5.63 15.64
CA THR A 128 3.35 5.51 16.98
C THR A 128 4.06 4.43 17.80
N LYS A 129 4.07 4.58 19.13
CA LYS A 129 4.67 3.60 20.06
C LYS A 129 3.64 3.23 21.15
N PRO A 130 3.15 1.96 21.18
CA PRO A 130 3.31 0.93 20.15
C PRO A 130 2.73 1.39 18.80
N ASN A 131 3.13 0.75 17.69
CA ASN A 131 2.52 0.98 16.38
C ASN A 131 1.00 0.78 16.46
N ALA A 132 0.26 1.51 15.64
CA ALA A 132 -1.18 1.46 15.59
C ALA A 132 -1.64 0.72 14.32
N LEU A 133 -2.44 -0.33 14.50
CA LEU A 133 -3.22 -0.94 13.43
C LEU A 133 -4.48 -0.12 13.22
N VAL A 134 -4.75 0.24 11.97
CA VAL A 134 -5.90 1.04 11.57
C VAL A 134 -6.75 0.26 10.59
N ARG A 135 -8.06 0.27 10.80
CA ARG A 135 -9.08 -0.17 9.85
C ARG A 135 -9.80 1.07 9.33
N PHE A 136 -10.04 1.11 8.03
CA PHE A 136 -10.89 2.09 7.37
C PHE A 136 -11.99 1.37 6.59
N ASP A 137 -13.23 1.79 6.81
CA ASP A 137 -14.39 1.30 6.08
C ASP A 137 -14.68 2.17 4.85
N PRO A 138 -14.48 1.68 3.62
CA PRO A 138 -14.71 2.48 2.41
C PRO A 138 -16.16 2.89 2.17
N LYS A 139 -17.13 2.25 2.85
CA LYS A 139 -18.56 2.58 2.67
C LYS A 139 -19.01 3.69 3.61
N THR A 140 -18.52 3.68 4.85
CA THR A 140 -18.93 4.64 5.88
C THR A 140 -17.89 5.73 6.13
N HIS A 141 -16.67 5.56 5.59
CA HIS A 141 -15.50 6.41 5.82
C HIS A 141 -15.11 6.54 7.30
N VAL A 142 -15.40 5.50 8.10
CA VAL A 142 -15.06 5.46 9.52
C VAL A 142 -13.73 4.75 9.74
N PHE A 143 -12.90 5.33 10.61
CA PHE A 143 -11.67 4.73 11.09
C PHE A 143 -11.88 4.03 12.43
N GLN A 144 -11.18 2.91 12.61
CA GLN A 144 -10.96 2.27 13.91
C GLN A 144 -9.47 2.00 14.10
N THR A 145 -8.99 2.14 15.34
CA THR A 145 -7.55 2.05 15.63
C THR A 145 -7.29 1.22 16.87
N TRP A 146 -6.26 0.38 16.82
CA TRP A 146 -5.79 -0.42 17.95
C TRP A 146 -4.27 -0.34 18.09
N LYS A 147 -3.79 -0.31 19.32
CA LYS A 147 -2.37 -0.50 19.62
C LYS A 147 -1.99 -1.96 19.36
N ILE A 148 -0.90 -2.20 18.63
CA ILE A 148 -0.37 -3.55 18.44
C ILE A 148 0.27 -4.01 19.76
N PRO A 149 -0.20 -5.10 20.40
CA PRO A 149 0.28 -5.50 21.72
C PRO A 149 1.77 -5.84 21.76
N GLY A 150 2.30 -6.46 20.70
CA GLY A 150 3.72 -6.76 20.54
C GLY A 150 4.59 -5.52 20.27
N GLY A 151 3.98 -4.35 20.05
CA GLY A 151 4.67 -3.11 19.74
C GLY A 151 4.73 -2.79 18.24
N GLY A 152 4.67 -3.80 17.37
CA GLY A 152 4.70 -3.69 15.91
C GLY A 152 6.06 -3.35 15.31
N GLY A 153 6.93 -2.65 16.03
CA GLY A 153 8.23 -2.19 15.56
C GLY A 153 8.05 -1.21 14.40
N VAL A 154 8.31 -1.66 13.17
CA VAL A 154 7.90 -0.98 11.94
C VAL A 154 7.25 -2.02 11.03
N VAL A 155 5.93 -2.23 11.13
CA VAL A 155 5.26 -3.23 10.27
C VAL A 155 5.37 -2.84 8.80
N ARG A 156 6.26 -3.52 8.04
CA ARG A 156 6.53 -3.20 6.62
C ARG A 156 5.68 -3.97 5.64
N ASN A 157 5.11 -5.07 6.10
CA ASN A 157 4.28 -5.98 5.31
C ASN A 157 3.17 -6.56 6.20
N MET A 158 2.00 -6.71 5.59
CA MET A 158 0.80 -7.28 6.17
C MET A 158 0.07 -8.01 5.06
N MET A 159 -0.40 -9.23 5.32
CA MET A 159 -1.10 -10.03 4.32
C MET A 159 -2.38 -10.64 4.90
N PRO A 160 -3.47 -10.68 4.11
CA PRO A 160 -4.64 -11.46 4.46
C PRO A 160 -4.31 -12.95 4.47
N THR A 161 -4.85 -13.67 5.44
CA THR A 161 -4.93 -15.13 5.44
C THR A 161 -6.08 -15.60 4.53
N ALA A 162 -6.16 -16.91 4.26
CA ALA A 162 -7.23 -17.48 3.44
C ALA A 162 -8.65 -17.21 3.99
N ASN A 163 -8.81 -17.04 5.31
CA ASN A 163 -10.09 -16.69 5.94
C ASN A 163 -10.29 -15.17 6.11
N GLY A 164 -9.40 -14.35 5.55
CA GLY A 164 -9.44 -12.89 5.59
C GLY A 164 -9.05 -12.26 6.93
N ASN A 165 -8.48 -13.02 7.88
CA ASN A 165 -7.73 -12.44 9.00
C ASN A 165 -6.40 -11.86 8.49
N LEU A 166 -5.61 -11.20 9.33
CA LEU A 166 -4.35 -10.60 8.89
C LEU A 166 -3.16 -11.22 9.61
N VAL A 167 -2.06 -11.38 8.88
CA VAL A 167 -0.75 -11.65 9.43
C VAL A 167 0.11 -10.41 9.25
N ILE A 168 0.71 -9.92 10.34
CA ILE A 168 1.59 -8.75 10.34
C ILE A 168 3.02 -9.14 10.67
N ALA A 169 3.97 -8.65 9.89
CA ALA A 169 5.39 -8.80 10.20
C ALA A 169 5.85 -7.65 11.10
N GLU A 170 5.97 -7.89 12.41
CA GLU A 170 6.42 -6.91 13.40
C GLU A 170 7.93 -6.67 13.25
N SER A 171 8.27 -5.90 12.21
CA SER A 171 9.64 -5.83 11.71
C SER A 171 10.52 -5.11 12.73
N GLY A 172 11.68 -5.69 13.01
CA GLY A 172 12.60 -5.23 14.04
C GLY A 172 12.35 -5.84 15.42
N LEU A 173 11.28 -6.63 15.60
CA LEU A 173 10.98 -7.32 16.85
C LEU A 173 11.09 -8.85 16.74
N ASN A 174 11.43 -9.38 15.56
CA ASN A 174 11.49 -10.83 15.29
C ASN A 174 10.18 -11.57 15.64
N MET A 175 9.04 -10.92 15.38
CA MET A 175 7.71 -11.45 15.68
C MET A 175 6.80 -11.39 14.46
N VAL A 176 5.80 -12.28 14.48
CA VAL A 176 4.66 -12.27 13.57
C VAL A 176 3.40 -12.16 14.43
N GLY A 177 2.54 -11.20 14.11
CA GLY A 177 1.25 -11.01 14.77
C GLY A 177 0.11 -11.57 13.92
N LEU A 178 -0.90 -12.14 14.58
CA LEU A 178 -2.18 -12.51 13.97
C LEU A 178 -3.26 -11.52 14.42
N VAL A 179 -4.04 -11.02 13.47
CA VAL A 179 -5.19 -10.16 13.71
C VAL A 179 -6.45 -10.92 13.33
N ASP A 180 -7.23 -11.33 14.32
CA ASP A 180 -8.51 -11.98 14.10
C ASP A 180 -9.60 -10.95 13.82
N ILE A 181 -10.12 -10.99 12.59
CA ILE A 181 -11.23 -10.14 12.18
C ILE A 181 -12.51 -10.94 12.37
N LEU A 182 -13.15 -10.73 13.52
CA LEU A 182 -14.45 -11.34 13.84
C LEU A 182 -15.50 -10.88 12.83
N ARG A 183 -16.42 -11.80 12.48
CA ARG A 183 -17.53 -11.54 11.56
C ARG A 183 -18.57 -10.63 12.19
#